data_AF-A0A2S9A487-F1
#
_entry.id   AF-A0A2S9A487-F1
#
_cell.length_a   1.000
_cell.length_b   1.000
_cell.length_c   1.000
_cell.angle_alpha   90.00
_cell.angle_beta   90.00
_cell.angle_gamma   90.00
#
_symmetry.space_group_name_H-M   'P 1'
#
loop_
_entity.id
_entity.type
_entity.pdbx_description
1 polymer ?
#
loop_
_entity_poly.entity_id
_entity_poly.type
_entity_poly.pdbx_seq_one_letter_code
_entity_poly.pdbx_strand_id
1 'polypeptide(L)'
;MMPVDRTRDGSAGNGGRTLSPHNSSLLAEIGGQNRAFRAGSLPLAHYQAFIAARTGLFENDGSGIRGAAAALDAEFEHILYAVEESGQHAEAIVAAEGFLSRFS
;
A
#
# COMPACT_ATOMS: atom_id res chain seq x y z
N MET A 1 -4.82 -21.60 51.16
CA MET A 1 -5.21 -20.18 51.09
C MET A 1 -4.39 -19.57 49.96
N MET A 2 -4.98 -19.46 48.76
CA MET A 2 -4.29 -18.92 47.58
C MET A 2 -4.48 -17.39 47.57
N PRO A 3 -3.44 -16.58 47.35
CA PRO A 3 -3.63 -15.18 47.01
C PRO A 3 -3.97 -15.05 45.53
N VAL A 4 -5.10 -14.38 45.29
CA VAL A 4 -5.58 -13.90 44.00
C VAL A 4 -4.82 -12.63 43.58
N ASP A 5 -4.67 -12.49 42.26
CA ASP A 5 -4.52 -11.27 41.47
C ASP A 5 -3.41 -10.24 41.78
N ARG A 6 -2.45 -10.16 40.85
CA ARG A 6 -1.91 -8.88 40.39
C ARG A 6 -1.74 -8.90 38.88
N THR A 7 -2.79 -8.46 38.22
CA THR A 7 -2.79 -7.56 37.07
C THR A 7 -1.42 -6.93 36.79
N ARG A 8 -0.81 -7.29 35.66
CA ARG A 8 0.02 -6.38 34.87
C ARG A 8 0.06 -6.84 33.41
N ASP A 9 -1.14 -7.02 32.84
CA ASP A 9 -1.29 -6.90 31.40
C ASP A 9 -1.39 -5.41 31.10
N GLY A 10 -0.30 -4.89 30.56
CA GLY A 10 -0.07 -3.46 30.41
C GLY A 10 1.21 -3.23 29.64
N SER A 11 1.48 -4.10 28.66
CA SER A 11 2.30 -3.71 27.52
C SER A 11 1.52 -2.61 26.84
N ALA A 12 1.86 -1.37 27.17
CA ALA A 12 1.50 -0.19 26.40
C ALA A 12 2.12 -0.38 25.00
N GLY A 13 1.41 -1.15 24.17
CA GLY A 13 1.63 -1.23 22.74
C GLY A 13 1.43 0.17 22.22
N ASN A 14 2.54 0.83 21.91
CA ASN A 14 2.57 2.01 21.08
C ASN A 14 1.62 1.75 19.90
N GLY A 15 0.52 2.49 19.81
CA GLY A 15 -0.63 2.22 18.94
C GLY A 15 -0.32 2.42 17.45
N GLY A 16 0.61 1.63 16.90
CA GLY A 16 0.76 1.40 15.49
C GLY A 16 -0.48 0.64 15.03
N ARG A 17 -1.46 1.36 14.49
CA ARG A 17 -2.70 0.75 13.98
C ARG A 17 -2.32 -0.24 12.89
N THR A 18 -2.31 -1.52 13.24
CA THR A 18 -2.04 -2.63 12.33
C THR A 18 -3.10 -2.63 11.24
N LEU A 19 -2.69 -2.85 10.00
CA LEU A 19 -3.61 -3.04 8.88
C LEU A 19 -4.58 -4.18 9.17
N SER A 20 -5.82 -4.03 8.73
CA SER A 20 -6.76 -5.15 8.66
C SER A 20 -6.20 -6.27 7.76
N PRO A 21 -6.60 -7.54 7.98
CA PRO A 21 -6.19 -8.64 7.13
C PRO A 21 -6.54 -8.43 5.65
N HIS A 22 -7.71 -7.83 5.36
CA HIS A 22 -8.14 -7.49 4.01
C HIS A 22 -7.20 -6.48 3.34
N ASN A 23 -6.95 -5.34 4.00
CA ASN A 23 -6.03 -4.33 3.47
C ASN A 23 -4.60 -4.86 3.35
N SER A 24 -4.16 -5.73 4.27
CA SER A 24 -2.85 -6.38 4.18
C SER A 24 -2.75 -7.28 2.94
N SER A 25 -3.82 -8.01 2.59
CA SER A 25 -3.87 -8.84 1.38
C SER A 25 -3.74 -7.98 0.12
N LEU A 26 -4.52 -6.88 0.02
CA LEU A 26 -4.45 -5.96 -1.11
C LEU A 26 -3.06 -5.33 -1.25
N LEU A 27 -2.44 -4.94 -0.13
CA LEU A 27 -1.07 -4.40 -0.13
C LEU A 27 -0.06 -5.45 -0.64
N ALA A 28 -0.20 -6.70 -0.23
CA ALA A 28 0.64 -7.79 -0.70
C ALA A 28 0.47 -8.06 -2.21
N GLU A 29 -0.76 -7.99 -2.72
CA GLU A 29 -1.05 -8.08 -4.16
C GLU A 29 -0.36 -6.97 -4.96
N ILE A 30 -0.49 -5.71 -4.51
CA ILE A 30 0.20 -4.55 -5.11
C ILE A 30 1.71 -4.75 -5.07
N GLY A 31 2.26 -5.20 -3.95
CA GLY A 31 3.69 -5.50 -3.83
C GLY A 31 4.17 -6.59 -4.79
N GLY A 32 3.35 -7.61 -5.03
CA GLY A 32 3.60 -8.66 -6.03
C GLY A 32 3.65 -8.11 -7.45
N GLN A 33 2.66 -7.30 -7.83
CA GLN A 33 2.61 -6.69 -9.16
C GLN A 33 3.72 -5.68 -9.38
N ASN A 34 4.09 -4.89 -8.36
CA ASN A 34 5.22 -3.96 -8.45
C ASN A 34 6.54 -4.70 -8.75
N ARG A 35 6.77 -5.87 -8.13
CA ARG A 35 7.95 -6.70 -8.43
C ARG A 35 7.94 -7.20 -9.87
N ALA A 36 6.80 -7.63 -10.39
CA ALA A 36 6.68 -8.07 -11.79
C ALA A 36 6.90 -6.91 -12.77
N PHE A 37 6.38 -5.73 -12.45
CA PHE A 37 6.59 -4.49 -13.21
C PHE A 37 8.06 -4.09 -13.27
N ARG A 38 8.74 -4.04 -12.11
CA ARG A 38 10.18 -3.74 -12.04
C ARG A 38 11.05 -4.72 -12.80
N ALA A 39 10.64 -5.98 -12.91
CA ALA A 39 11.35 -7.00 -13.67
C ALA A 39 11.15 -6.85 -15.20
N GLY A 40 10.32 -5.90 -15.66
CA GLY A 40 9.95 -5.74 -17.08
C GLY A 40 8.95 -6.79 -17.57
N SER A 41 8.39 -7.59 -16.68
CA SER A 41 7.44 -8.66 -17.02
C SER A 41 5.99 -8.15 -17.16
N LEU A 42 5.74 -6.88 -16.86
CA LEU A 42 4.43 -6.24 -16.93
C LEU A 42 4.56 -4.88 -17.63
N PRO A 43 3.74 -4.57 -18.65
CA PRO A 43 3.69 -3.24 -19.24
C PRO A 43 3.13 -2.20 -18.26
N LEU A 44 3.55 -0.93 -18.40
CA LEU A 44 3.07 0.17 -17.55
C LEU A 44 1.54 0.28 -17.54
N ALA A 45 0.91 0.28 -18.71
CA ALA A 45 -0.55 0.39 -18.80
C ALA A 45 -1.29 -0.72 -18.02
N HIS A 46 -0.76 -1.95 -18.01
CA HIS A 46 -1.32 -3.04 -17.22
C HIS A 46 -1.10 -2.85 -15.72
N TYR A 47 0.09 -2.38 -15.33
CA TYR A 47 0.38 -2.09 -13.93
C TYR A 47 -0.53 -0.98 -13.39
N GLN A 48 -0.72 0.10 -14.15
CA GLN A 48 -1.59 1.20 -13.77
C GLN A 48 -3.05 0.77 -13.65
N ALA A 49 -3.57 0.04 -14.63
CA ALA A 49 -4.93 -0.51 -14.58
C ALA A 49 -5.12 -1.43 -13.36
N PHE A 50 -4.09 -2.20 -13.00
CA PHE A 50 -4.11 -3.01 -11.79
C PHE A 50 -4.19 -2.16 -10.53
N ILE A 51 -3.36 -1.11 -10.40
CA ILE A 51 -3.37 -0.20 -9.25
C ILE A 51 -4.75 0.45 -9.09
N ALA A 52 -5.28 1.06 -10.15
CA ALA A 52 -6.60 1.71 -10.12
C ALA A 52 -7.72 0.75 -9.70
N ALA A 53 -7.65 -0.52 -10.12
CA ALA A 53 -8.63 -1.53 -9.73
C ALA A 53 -8.52 -1.97 -8.25
N ARG A 54 -7.38 -1.75 -7.57
CA ARG A 54 -7.14 -2.19 -6.18
C ARG A 54 -7.25 -1.05 -5.18
N THR A 55 -6.81 0.15 -5.54
CA THR A 55 -6.80 1.32 -4.63
C THR A 55 -8.19 1.64 -4.09
N GLY A 56 -9.24 1.46 -4.90
CA GLY A 56 -10.64 1.63 -4.48
C GLY A 56 -11.18 0.56 -3.51
N LEU A 57 -10.49 -0.57 -3.36
CA LEU A 57 -10.92 -1.70 -2.52
C LEU A 57 -10.42 -1.62 -1.07
N PHE A 58 -9.54 -0.66 -0.75
CA PHE A 58 -9.05 -0.48 0.59
C PHE A 58 -10.16 0.01 1.54
N GLU A 59 -10.33 -0.72 2.63
CA GLU A 59 -11.26 -0.38 3.70
C GLU A 59 -10.69 0.70 4.62
N ASN A 60 -11.58 1.45 5.26
CA ASN A 60 -11.18 2.41 6.29
C ASN A 60 -11.06 1.71 7.66
N ASP A 61 -9.91 1.10 7.93
CA ASP A 61 -9.56 0.48 9.22
C ASP A 61 -8.82 1.44 10.17
N GLY A 62 -8.71 2.72 9.81
CA GLY A 62 -8.02 3.74 10.62
C GLY A 62 -6.50 3.76 10.51
N SER A 63 -5.88 2.87 9.71
CA SER A 63 -4.43 2.88 9.40
C SER A 63 -4.01 4.04 8.50
N GLY A 64 -4.96 4.68 7.80
CA GLY A 64 -4.71 5.70 6.80
C GLY A 64 -4.40 5.15 5.40
N ILE A 65 -4.40 3.81 5.21
CA ILE A 65 -4.07 3.20 3.91
C ILE A 65 -5.02 3.61 2.79
N ARG A 66 -6.32 3.74 3.06
CA ARG A 66 -7.31 4.20 2.07
C ARG A 66 -6.98 5.58 1.50
N GLY A 67 -6.55 6.51 2.36
CA GLY A 67 -6.16 7.85 1.93
C GLY A 67 -4.86 7.85 1.11
N ALA A 68 -3.88 7.05 1.53
CA ALA A 68 -2.64 6.89 0.78
C ALA A 68 -2.84 6.18 -0.57
N ALA A 69 -3.74 5.21 -0.65
CA ALA A 69 -4.09 4.51 -1.88
C ALA A 69 -4.79 5.44 -2.88
N ALA A 70 -5.69 6.31 -2.41
CA ALA A 70 -6.28 7.36 -3.26
C ALA A 70 -5.23 8.35 -3.78
N ALA A 71 -4.24 8.72 -2.95
CA ALA A 71 -3.14 9.57 -3.40
C ALA A 71 -2.24 8.88 -4.43
N LEU A 72 -1.97 7.58 -4.26
CA LEU A 72 -1.24 6.78 -5.24
C LEU A 72 -1.96 6.74 -6.59
N ASP A 73 -3.28 6.53 -6.58
CA ASP A 73 -4.09 6.50 -7.81
C ASP A 73 -4.04 7.83 -8.57
N ALA A 74 -4.18 8.95 -7.84
CA ALA A 74 -4.05 10.28 -8.42
C ALA A 74 -2.65 10.56 -8.98
N GLU A 75 -1.60 10.10 -8.31
CA GLU A 75 -0.23 10.22 -8.81
C GLU A 75 -0.03 9.43 -10.11
N PHE A 76 -0.62 8.23 -10.20
CA PHE A 76 -0.57 7.41 -11.41
C PHE A 76 -1.29 8.06 -12.60
N GLU A 77 -2.43 8.71 -12.35
CA GLU A 77 -3.12 9.52 -13.35
C GLU A 77 -2.24 10.71 -13.80
N HIS A 78 -1.58 11.40 -12.86
CA HIS A 78 -0.69 12.51 -13.18
C HIS A 78 0.52 12.08 -14.03
N ILE A 79 1.18 10.96 -13.70
CA ILE A 79 2.32 10.42 -14.45
C ILE A 79 1.98 10.19 -15.93
N LEU A 80 0.77 9.69 -16.22
CA LEU A 80 0.30 9.47 -17.60
C LEU A 80 0.26 10.76 -18.43
N TYR A 81 -0.12 11.88 -17.81
CA TYR A 81 -0.29 13.14 -18.50
C TYR A 81 0.95 14.03 -18.49
N ALA A 82 1.78 13.95 -17.45
CA ALA A 82 2.85 14.91 -17.20
C ALA A 82 4.24 14.45 -17.67
N VAL A 83 4.44 13.16 -17.91
CA VAL A 83 5.77 12.58 -18.15
C VAL A 83 5.84 11.94 -19.54
N GLU A 84 6.96 12.15 -20.24
CA GLU A 84 7.28 11.44 -21.49
C GLU A 84 7.40 9.93 -21.23
N GLU A 85 7.08 9.10 -22.23
CA GLU A 85 6.96 7.64 -22.11
C GLU A 85 8.17 6.97 -21.43
N SER A 86 9.38 7.46 -21.69
CA SER A 86 10.62 6.95 -21.09
C SER A 86 10.77 7.25 -19.59
N GLY A 87 10.18 8.35 -19.11
CA GLY A 87 10.20 8.74 -17.69
C GLY A 87 9.05 8.14 -16.88
N GLN A 88 7.92 7.83 -17.52
CA GLN A 88 6.72 7.31 -16.85
C GLN A 88 6.99 6.04 -16.06
N HIS A 89 7.84 5.16 -16.60
CA HIS A 89 8.15 3.88 -15.97
C HIS A 89 8.91 4.06 -14.64
N ALA A 90 9.89 4.97 -14.61
CA ALA A 90 10.68 5.24 -13.42
C ALA A 90 9.82 5.91 -12.33
N GLU A 91 9.03 6.91 -12.70
CA GLU A 91 8.14 7.61 -11.77
C GLU A 91 7.06 6.68 -11.17
N ALA A 92 6.49 5.78 -11.98
CA ALA A 92 5.52 4.80 -11.49
C ALA A 92 6.13 3.84 -10.46
N ILE A 93 7.39 3.44 -10.63
CA ILE A 93 8.11 2.62 -9.64
C ILE A 93 8.31 3.41 -8.34
N VAL A 94 8.78 4.65 -8.43
CA VAL A 94 9.03 5.50 -7.25
C VAL A 94 7.75 5.73 -6.45
N ALA A 95 6.65 6.07 -7.12
CA ALA A 95 5.35 6.27 -6.49
C ALA A 95 4.86 4.99 -5.78
N ALA A 96 4.92 3.85 -6.46
CA ALA A 96 4.50 2.57 -5.89
C ALA A 96 5.37 2.13 -4.70
N GLU A 97 6.69 2.30 -4.78
CA GLU A 97 7.60 1.95 -3.69
C GLU A 97 7.44 2.88 -2.48
N GLY A 98 7.20 4.18 -2.70
CA GLY A 98 6.85 5.12 -1.66
C GLY A 98 5.57 4.71 -0.92
N PHE A 99 4.55 4.28 -1.65
CA PHE A 99 3.32 3.74 -1.04
C PHE A 99 3.58 2.44 -0.27
N LEU A 100 4.27 1.45 -0.87
CA LEU A 100 4.52 0.15 -0.25
C LEU A 100 5.35 0.27 1.04
N SER A 101 6.44 1.05 1.00
CA SER A 101 7.33 1.25 2.16
C SER A 101 6.65 1.92 3.35
N ARG A 102 5.58 2.68 3.12
CA ARG A 102 4.79 3.31 4.18
C ARG A 102 4.01 2.30 5.03
N PHE A 103 3.69 1.14 4.47
CA PHE A 103 2.78 0.16 5.07
C PHE A 103 3.35 -1.26 5.19
N SER A 104 4.58 -1.49 4.73
CA SER A 104 5.33 -2.75 4.85
C SER A 104 6.02 -2.92 6.20
#